data_AF-A0A518CH08-F1
#
_entry.id   AF-A0A518CH08-F1
#
_cell.length_a   1.000
_cell.length_b   1.000
_cell.length_c   1.000
_cell.angle_alpha   90.00
_cell.angle_beta   90.00
_cell.angle_gamma   90.00
#
_symmetry.space_group_name_H-M   'P 1'
#
loop_
_entity.id
_entity.type
_entity.pdbx_description
1 polymer ?
#
loop_
_entity_poly.entity_id
_entity_poly.type
_entity_poly.pdbx_seq_one_letter_code
_entity_poly.pdbx_strand_id
1 'polypeptide(L)'
;MFASTISILFLGAFLFYPFWLCFMLVMGLIMSGLTRGDRSLEWMEEDIRASVQGGAVSRTQSERLIANVYIALIMLGILFFYMAIPVLLLIPVLLGLATLGAIFSGFGGSTGSIGLLIITGTMFWSVVRGLFAFGSGGPPGIPIKRKHEPKLYRMTDAVAARVDTDPINRIYLAPGSEICVFQTGRGPFGILGLKHRALVLGMCSLHTLTVLEFQSILAHEYAHFGHGDTKISRLIHQVMLTMAQTLDTMAQTGGWLRLLNPVYWFLILYFKAFELMTAGYSRSQEYLADRMAIAVYGSNTFKKALVKVATEAIVMEECLMSREFDAVAEMDFKKTNAYEENRHFMSKVLDKQKTKKLYRQLVSERGSIFSTHPTVRERVDAIKGVNDVVDRKRNPAVALLRNVKATEIALSKYLRKHFRRLVKSLIDYYEANQY
;
A
#
# COMPACT_ATOMS: atom_id res chain seq x y z
N MET A 1 -30.80 -22.08 -30.75
CA MET A 1 -31.15 -21.21 -29.62
C MET A 1 -30.02 -21.03 -28.62
N PHE A 2 -29.41 -22.09 -28.08
CA PHE A 2 -28.36 -21.94 -27.05
C PHE A 2 -27.08 -21.24 -27.57
N ALA A 3 -26.60 -21.64 -28.76
CA ALA A 3 -25.43 -21.02 -29.39
C ALA A 3 -25.64 -19.54 -29.75
N SER A 4 -26.82 -19.17 -30.26
CA SER A 4 -27.17 -17.78 -30.59
C SER A 4 -27.21 -16.88 -29.34
N THR A 5 -27.70 -17.39 -28.20
CA THR A 5 -27.72 -16.64 -26.94
C THR A 5 -26.31 -16.42 -26.39
N ILE A 6 -25.44 -17.43 -26.46
CA ILE A 6 -24.03 -17.31 -26.02
C ILE A 6 -23.28 -16.29 -26.90
N SER A 7 -23.48 -16.32 -28.22
CA SER A 7 -22.85 -15.36 -29.15
C SER A 7 -23.29 -13.91 -28.90
N ILE A 8 -24.57 -13.68 -28.62
CA ILE A 8 -25.09 -12.33 -28.30
C ILE A 8 -24.52 -11.82 -26.97
N LEU A 9 -24.46 -12.67 -25.95
CA LEU A 9 -23.87 -12.32 -24.65
C LEU A 9 -22.38 -12.00 -24.77
N PHE A 10 -21.64 -12.76 -25.58
CA PHE A 10 -20.22 -12.49 -25.86
C PHE A 10 -20.01 -11.17 -26.60
N LEU A 11 -20.80 -10.92 -27.64
CA LEU A 11 -20.71 -9.68 -28.40
C LEU A 11 -21.07 -8.46 -27.54
N GLY A 12 -22.09 -8.61 -26.68
CA GLY A 12 -22.45 -7.61 -25.67
C GLY A 12 -21.30 -7.33 -24.71
N ALA A 13 -20.67 -8.38 -24.16
CA ALA A 13 -19.50 -8.24 -23.29
C ALA A 13 -18.33 -7.55 -24.00
N PHE A 14 -18.07 -7.89 -25.26
CA PHE A 14 -16.95 -7.34 -26.04
C PHE A 14 -17.05 -5.82 -26.26
N LEU A 15 -18.26 -5.27 -26.35
CA LEU A 15 -18.49 -3.82 -26.43
C LEU A 15 -18.60 -3.17 -25.04
N PHE A 16 -19.20 -3.89 -24.10
CA PHE A 16 -19.50 -3.39 -22.76
C PHE A 16 -18.23 -3.13 -21.94
N TYR A 17 -17.30 -4.08 -21.88
CA TYR A 17 -16.12 -3.94 -21.02
C TYR A 17 -15.14 -2.82 -21.48
N PRO A 18 -14.85 -2.64 -22.78
CA PRO A 18 -14.05 -1.50 -23.23
C PRO A 18 -14.73 -0.15 -22.96
N PHE A 19 -16.05 -0.05 -23.18
CA PHE A 19 -16.81 1.16 -22.84
C PHE A 19 -16.70 1.46 -21.35
N TRP A 20 -16.87 0.44 -20.51
CA TRP A 20 -16.76 0.57 -19.07
C TRP A 20 -15.35 0.97 -18.61
N LEU A 21 -14.30 0.37 -19.18
CA LEU A 21 -12.91 0.77 -18.92
C LEU A 21 -12.66 2.23 -19.31
N CYS A 22 -13.17 2.68 -20.46
CA CYS A 22 -13.07 4.06 -20.89
C CYS A 22 -13.79 4.99 -19.90
N PHE A 23 -15.01 4.63 -19.49
CA PHE A 23 -15.75 5.36 -18.45
C PHE A 23 -14.96 5.46 -17.13
N MET A 24 -14.37 4.35 -16.67
CA MET A 24 -13.56 4.32 -15.46
C MET A 24 -12.35 5.25 -15.56
N LEU A 25 -11.65 5.24 -16.70
CA LEU A 25 -10.51 6.12 -16.94
C LEU A 25 -10.91 7.59 -16.97
N VAL A 26 -11.95 7.94 -17.72
CA VAL A 26 -12.44 9.32 -17.82
C VAL A 26 -12.89 9.83 -16.46
N MET A 27 -13.69 9.04 -15.74
CA MET A 27 -14.13 9.43 -14.40
C MET A 27 -12.97 9.49 -13.41
N GLY A 28 -12.02 8.56 -13.49
CA GLY A 28 -10.80 8.59 -12.70
C GLY A 28 -9.98 9.86 -12.93
N LEU A 29 -9.82 10.29 -14.18
CA LEU A 29 -9.13 11.55 -14.52
C LEU A 29 -9.85 12.77 -13.95
N ILE A 30 -11.18 12.86 -14.14
CA ILE A 30 -11.99 13.97 -13.65
C ILE A 30 -11.89 14.06 -12.12
N MET A 31 -12.10 12.93 -11.45
CA MET A 31 -12.12 12.88 -9.99
C MET A 31 -10.72 13.10 -9.41
N SER A 32 -9.68 12.49 -9.98
CA SER A 32 -8.30 12.69 -9.54
C SER A 32 -7.88 14.16 -9.59
N GLY A 33 -8.41 14.94 -10.55
CA GLY A 33 -8.22 16.39 -10.61
C GLY A 33 -8.90 17.20 -9.49
N LEU A 34 -9.93 16.67 -8.82
CA LEU A 34 -10.63 17.34 -7.72
C LEU A 34 -9.87 17.28 -6.37
N THR A 35 -8.94 16.35 -6.23
CA THR A 35 -8.22 16.08 -4.97
C THR A 35 -6.70 16.26 -5.11
N ARG A 36 -6.25 17.16 -5.99
CA ARG A 36 -4.82 17.40 -6.27
C ARG A 36 -4.52 18.89 -6.41
N GLY A 37 -3.26 19.28 -6.17
CA GLY A 37 -2.77 20.63 -6.34
C GLY A 37 -3.45 21.62 -5.40
N ASP A 38 -3.62 22.87 -5.83
CA ASP A 38 -4.18 23.92 -4.97
C ASP A 38 -5.61 23.63 -4.50
N ARG A 39 -6.39 22.84 -5.27
CA ARG A 39 -7.74 22.40 -4.86
C ARG A 39 -7.70 21.41 -3.69
N SER A 40 -6.60 20.69 -3.49
CA SER A 40 -6.44 19.82 -2.32
C SER A 40 -6.34 20.62 -1.01
N LEU A 41 -5.95 21.90 -1.08
CA LEU A 41 -5.86 22.79 0.08
C LEU A 41 -7.24 23.14 0.64
N GLU A 42 -8.30 23.01 -0.17
CA GLU A 42 -9.70 23.21 0.26
C GLU A 42 -10.21 22.07 1.16
N TRP A 43 -9.50 20.93 1.23
CA TRP A 43 -9.85 19.76 2.03
C TRP A 43 -9.34 19.82 3.48
N MET A 44 -8.63 20.89 3.85
CA MET A 44 -8.34 21.19 5.26
C MET A 44 -9.32 22.23 5.79
N GLU A 45 -10.11 21.84 6.78
CA GLU A 45 -11.07 22.70 7.47
C GLU A 45 -10.37 23.88 8.16
N GLU A 46 -11.00 25.06 8.20
CA GLU A 46 -10.44 26.22 8.91
C GLU A 46 -10.28 25.95 10.41
N ASP A 47 -11.19 25.18 11.01
CA ASP A 47 -11.09 24.72 12.40
C ASP A 47 -10.83 23.20 12.48
N ILE A 48 -9.55 22.83 12.35
CA ILE A 48 -9.08 21.44 12.44
C ILE A 48 -9.49 20.78 13.76
N ARG A 49 -9.55 21.52 14.88
CA ARG A 49 -9.88 20.91 16.19
C ARG A 49 -11.36 20.64 16.33
N ALA A 50 -12.23 21.54 15.86
CA ALA A 50 -13.67 21.29 15.82
C ALA A 50 -14.01 20.07 14.96
N SER A 51 -13.16 19.77 13.98
CA SER A 51 -13.32 18.64 13.07
C SER A 51 -13.10 17.25 13.67
N VAL A 52 -12.58 17.17 14.90
CA VAL A 52 -12.24 15.90 15.53
C VAL A 52 -13.15 15.65 16.73
N GLN A 53 -14.04 14.66 16.62
CA GLN A 53 -14.97 14.26 17.68
C GLN A 53 -15.09 12.74 17.75
N GLY A 54 -15.03 12.17 18.97
CA GLY A 54 -15.24 10.73 19.20
C GLY A 54 -14.36 9.81 18.34
N GLY A 55 -13.08 10.20 18.16
CA GLY A 55 -12.10 9.41 17.41
C GLY A 55 -12.29 9.38 15.90
N ALA A 56 -13.21 10.19 15.38
CA ALA A 56 -13.44 10.38 13.96
C ALA A 56 -13.13 11.83 13.56
N VAL A 57 -12.60 11.99 12.35
CA VAL A 57 -12.52 13.29 11.69
C VAL A 57 -13.79 13.49 10.88
N SER A 58 -14.56 14.52 11.21
CA SER A 58 -15.79 14.84 10.51
C SER A 58 -15.48 15.43 9.15
N ARG A 59 -16.03 14.81 8.10
CA ARG A 59 -16.07 15.45 6.78
C ARG A 59 -17.05 16.61 6.78
N THR A 60 -16.73 17.67 6.05
CA THR A 60 -17.66 18.73 5.66
C THR A 60 -18.75 18.16 4.73
N GLN A 61 -19.83 18.93 4.49
CA GLN A 61 -20.90 18.45 3.59
C GLN A 61 -20.42 18.21 2.15
N SER A 62 -19.56 19.09 1.63
CA SER A 62 -18.95 18.94 0.30
C SER A 62 -18.01 17.72 0.24
N GLU A 63 -17.16 17.52 1.24
CA GLU A 63 -16.28 16.36 1.35
C GLU A 63 -17.09 15.05 1.39
N ARG A 64 -18.20 15.01 2.15
CA ARG A 64 -19.08 13.83 2.20
C ARG A 64 -19.72 13.54 0.85
N LEU A 65 -20.20 14.56 0.15
CA LEU A 65 -20.81 14.39 -1.17
C LEU A 65 -19.79 13.82 -2.16
N ILE A 66 -18.58 14.40 -2.22
CA ILE A 66 -17.51 13.91 -3.09
C ILE A 66 -17.09 12.49 -2.69
N ALA A 67 -16.92 12.20 -1.40
CA ALA A 67 -16.60 10.87 -0.91
C ALA A 67 -17.67 9.83 -1.29
N ASN A 68 -18.95 10.17 -1.20
CA ASN A 68 -20.04 9.29 -1.58
C ASN A 68 -20.04 9.01 -3.10
N VAL A 69 -19.73 10.02 -3.93
CA VAL A 69 -19.56 9.83 -5.38
C VAL A 69 -18.40 8.88 -5.67
N TYR A 70 -17.25 9.07 -5.00
CA TYR A 70 -16.13 8.14 -5.10
C TYR A 70 -16.54 6.72 -4.71
N ILE A 71 -17.17 6.54 -3.55
CA ILE A 71 -17.61 5.23 -3.06
C ILE A 71 -18.55 4.58 -4.07
N ALA A 72 -19.53 5.31 -4.61
CA ALA A 72 -20.46 4.78 -5.60
C ALA A 72 -19.73 4.30 -6.87
N LEU A 73 -18.81 5.10 -7.42
CA LEU A 73 -18.03 4.74 -8.61
C LEU A 73 -17.11 3.55 -8.35
N ILE A 74 -16.44 3.53 -7.20
CA ILE A 74 -15.56 2.43 -6.79
C ILE A 74 -16.35 1.15 -6.61
N MET A 75 -17.49 1.20 -5.92
CA MET A 75 -18.37 0.03 -5.73
C MET A 75 -18.90 -0.49 -7.06
N LEU A 76 -19.26 0.40 -7.98
CA LEU A 76 -19.66 0.05 -9.33
C LEU A 76 -18.50 -0.61 -10.11
N GLY A 77 -17.29 -0.06 -10.01
CA GLY A 77 -16.08 -0.69 -10.52
C GLY A 77 -15.89 -2.09 -9.95
N ILE A 78 -15.88 -2.25 -8.63
CA ILE A 78 -15.76 -3.57 -7.99
C ILE A 78 -16.82 -4.56 -8.49
N LEU A 79 -18.08 -4.13 -8.62
CA LEU A 79 -19.14 -4.96 -9.17
C LEU A 79 -18.79 -5.44 -10.59
N PHE A 80 -18.32 -4.54 -11.45
CA PHE A 80 -17.94 -4.88 -12.82
C PHE A 80 -16.69 -5.76 -12.92
N PHE A 81 -15.73 -5.59 -12.02
CA PHE A 81 -14.61 -6.51 -11.89
C PHE A 81 -15.10 -7.95 -11.67
N TYR A 82 -15.99 -8.14 -10.69
CA TYR A 82 -16.53 -9.47 -10.39
C TYR A 82 -17.42 -10.01 -11.52
N MET A 83 -18.17 -9.16 -12.21
CA MET A 83 -18.91 -9.56 -13.41
C MET A 83 -18.00 -9.96 -14.58
N ALA A 84 -16.79 -9.40 -14.67
CA ALA A 84 -15.82 -9.74 -15.72
C ALA A 84 -15.21 -11.15 -15.53
N ILE A 85 -15.04 -11.63 -14.30
CA ILE A 85 -14.34 -12.89 -13.99
C ILE A 85 -14.89 -14.09 -14.81
N PRO A 86 -16.20 -14.36 -14.87
CA PRO A 86 -16.73 -15.47 -15.68
C PRO A 86 -16.39 -15.33 -17.16
N VAL A 87 -16.46 -14.11 -17.71
CA VAL A 87 -16.14 -13.83 -19.11
C VAL A 87 -14.64 -14.04 -19.37
N LEU A 88 -13.79 -13.57 -18.46
CA LEU A 88 -12.32 -13.75 -18.54
C LEU A 88 -11.91 -15.22 -18.45
N LEU A 89 -12.65 -16.04 -17.70
CA LEU A 89 -12.42 -17.49 -17.63
C LEU A 89 -12.93 -18.23 -18.87
N LEU A 90 -13.99 -17.72 -19.49
CA LEU A 90 -14.60 -18.35 -20.66
C LEU A 90 -13.75 -18.18 -21.93
N ILE A 91 -13.06 -17.04 -22.09
CA ILE A 91 -12.16 -16.78 -23.23
C ILE A 91 -11.10 -17.89 -23.43
N PRO A 92 -10.24 -18.20 -22.44
CA PRO A 92 -9.22 -19.24 -22.60
C PRO A 92 -9.83 -20.65 -22.76
N VAL A 93 -11.00 -20.91 -22.16
CA VAL A 93 -11.72 -22.19 -22.36
C VAL A 93 -12.19 -22.33 -23.81
N LEU A 94 -12.82 -21.29 -24.38
CA LEU A 94 -13.27 -21.30 -25.77
C LEU A 94 -12.09 -21.38 -26.75
N LEU A 95 -10.99 -20.69 -26.48
CA LEU A 95 -9.76 -20.80 -27.28
C LEU A 95 -9.19 -22.23 -27.24
N GLY A 96 -9.20 -22.87 -26.07
CA GLY A 96 -8.80 -24.27 -25.92
C GLY A 96 -9.70 -25.24 -26.68
N LEU A 97 -11.02 -25.08 -26.58
CA LEU A 97 -12.00 -25.90 -27.31
C LEU A 97 -11.91 -25.71 -28.82
N ALA A 98 -11.73 -24.47 -29.30
CA ALA A 98 -11.53 -24.19 -30.73
C ALA A 98 -10.24 -24.85 -31.25
N THR A 99 -9.17 -24.83 -30.44
CA THR A 99 -7.90 -25.51 -30.74
C THR A 99 -8.10 -27.02 -30.83
N LEU A 100 -8.81 -27.64 -29.89
CA LEU A 100 -9.17 -29.05 -29.93
C LEU A 100 -10.01 -29.39 -31.17
N GLY A 101 -11.01 -28.58 -31.48
CA GLY A 101 -11.83 -28.75 -32.69
C GLY A 101 -10.99 -28.73 -33.97
N ALA A 102 -10.05 -27.79 -34.08
CA ALA A 102 -9.13 -27.69 -35.21
C ALA A 102 -8.21 -28.93 -35.35
N ILE A 103 -7.74 -29.48 -34.22
CA ILE A 103 -6.97 -30.73 -34.17
C ILE A 103 -7.80 -31.88 -34.75
N PHE A 104 -9.03 -32.06 -34.26
CA PHE A 104 -9.90 -33.17 -34.68
C PHE A 104 -10.35 -33.03 -36.15
N SER A 105 -10.47 -31.81 -36.68
CA SER A 105 -10.80 -31.58 -38.08
C SER A 105 -9.59 -31.72 -39.03
N GLY A 106 -8.40 -32.05 -38.53
CA GLY A 106 -7.19 -32.21 -39.34
C GLY A 106 -6.58 -30.89 -39.84
N PHE A 107 -6.98 -29.75 -39.27
CA PHE A 107 -6.52 -28.42 -39.69
C PHE A 107 -5.17 -28.10 -39.01
N GLY A 108 -4.12 -27.80 -39.77
CA GLY A 108 -2.83 -27.30 -39.25
C GLY A 108 -1.75 -28.33 -38.88
N GLY A 109 -1.95 -29.62 -39.16
CA GLY A 109 -0.98 -30.69 -38.86
C GLY A 109 -0.84 -31.00 -37.36
N SER A 110 -0.42 -32.21 -37.02
CA SER A 110 -0.35 -32.67 -35.61
C SER A 110 0.62 -31.87 -34.75
N THR A 111 1.76 -31.43 -35.30
CA THR A 111 2.79 -30.71 -34.55
C THR A 111 2.40 -29.27 -34.20
N GLY A 112 1.83 -28.52 -35.15
CA GLY A 112 1.44 -27.11 -34.94
C GLY A 112 0.28 -26.97 -33.95
N SER A 113 -0.60 -27.97 -33.95
CA SER A 113 -1.79 -27.98 -33.11
C SER A 113 -1.53 -28.42 -31.67
N ILE A 114 -0.52 -29.27 -31.43
CA ILE A 114 0.06 -29.51 -30.08
C ILE A 114 0.67 -28.21 -29.51
N GLY A 115 1.41 -27.44 -30.32
CA GLY A 115 1.98 -26.16 -29.90
C GLY A 115 0.90 -25.16 -29.46
N LEU A 116 -0.18 -25.05 -30.23
CA LEU A 116 -1.32 -24.18 -29.89
C LEU A 116 -2.04 -24.63 -28.61
N LEU A 117 -2.16 -25.94 -28.37
CA LEU A 117 -2.73 -26.49 -27.14
C LEU A 117 -1.87 -26.16 -25.91
N ILE A 118 -0.54 -26.22 -26.05
CA ILE A 118 0.39 -25.81 -24.98
C ILE A 118 0.23 -24.32 -24.68
N ILE A 119 0.13 -23.46 -25.70
CA ILE A 119 -0.03 -22.01 -25.53
C ILE A 119 -1.35 -21.71 -24.81
N THR A 120 -2.48 -22.21 -25.33
CA THR A 120 -3.81 -21.97 -24.76
C THR A 120 -3.97 -22.58 -23.37
N GLY A 121 -3.42 -23.77 -23.13
CA GLY A 121 -3.37 -24.41 -21.82
C GLY A 121 -2.55 -23.62 -20.80
N THR A 122 -1.38 -23.08 -21.21
CA THR A 122 -0.55 -22.23 -20.34
C THR A 122 -1.25 -20.92 -19.99
N MET A 123 -1.93 -20.29 -20.96
CA MET A 123 -2.75 -19.09 -20.72
C MET A 123 -3.85 -19.37 -19.69
N PHE A 124 -4.65 -20.42 -19.92
CA PHE A 124 -5.71 -20.82 -19.00
C PHE A 124 -5.16 -21.08 -17.60
N TRP A 125 -4.08 -21.87 -17.51
CA TRP A 125 -3.44 -22.20 -16.25
C TRP A 125 -2.93 -20.96 -15.52
N SER A 126 -2.32 -20.00 -16.22
CA SER A 126 -1.85 -18.75 -15.61
C SER A 126 -2.99 -17.96 -14.96
N VAL A 127 -4.15 -17.88 -15.60
CA VAL A 127 -5.33 -17.17 -15.08
C VAL A 127 -5.87 -17.87 -13.83
N VAL A 128 -6.05 -19.19 -13.91
CA VAL A 128 -6.56 -20.00 -12.79
C VAL A 128 -5.61 -19.88 -11.59
N ARG A 129 -4.31 -20.08 -11.81
CA ARG A 129 -3.29 -20.00 -10.76
C ARG A 129 -3.22 -18.60 -10.15
N GLY A 130 -3.44 -17.55 -10.96
CA GLY A 130 -3.55 -16.16 -10.50
C GLY A 130 -4.76 -15.92 -9.59
N LEU A 131 -5.95 -16.37 -9.99
CA LEU A 131 -7.18 -16.19 -9.20
C LEU A 131 -7.16 -16.92 -7.85
N PHE A 132 -6.43 -18.03 -7.77
CA PHE A 132 -6.24 -18.81 -6.54
C PHE A 132 -4.91 -18.52 -5.83
N ALA A 133 -4.20 -17.46 -6.23
CA ALA A 133 -2.99 -17.04 -5.53
C ALA A 133 -3.39 -16.42 -4.18
N PHE A 134 -3.17 -17.16 -3.10
CA PHE A 134 -3.28 -16.62 -1.75
C PHE A 134 -1.89 -16.20 -1.25
N GLY A 135 -1.73 -14.91 -0.95
CA GLY A 135 -0.50 -14.40 -0.35
C GLY A 135 -0.12 -15.14 0.94
N SER A 136 1.08 -15.72 0.97
CA SER A 136 1.57 -16.56 2.08
C SER A 136 2.52 -15.85 3.05
N GLY A 137 2.49 -14.51 3.10
CA GLY A 137 3.38 -13.70 3.93
C GLY A 137 2.74 -13.27 5.25
N GLY A 138 3.38 -13.57 6.38
CA GLY A 138 3.08 -12.90 7.65
C GLY A 138 3.69 -11.48 7.69
N PRO A 139 3.30 -10.64 8.66
CA PRO A 139 3.87 -9.30 8.80
C PRO A 139 5.39 -9.36 8.92
N PRO A 140 6.13 -8.45 8.25
CA PRO A 140 7.58 -8.43 8.37
C PRO A 140 8.01 -8.04 9.79
N GLY A 141 9.09 -8.66 10.26
CA GLY A 141 9.76 -8.27 11.50
C GLY A 141 9.61 -9.25 12.66
N ILE A 142 10.21 -8.88 13.78
CA ILE A 142 10.25 -9.68 15.00
C ILE A 142 9.06 -9.29 15.89
N PRO A 143 8.16 -10.22 16.25
CA PRO A 143 7.06 -9.91 17.15
C PRO A 143 7.59 -9.63 18.57
N ILE A 144 7.20 -8.49 19.14
CA ILE A 144 7.54 -8.12 20.51
C ILE A 144 6.34 -8.24 21.45
N LYS A 145 6.59 -8.76 22.65
CA LYS A 145 5.55 -8.94 23.67
C LYS A 145 5.46 -7.71 24.57
N ARG A 146 4.24 -7.35 24.99
CA ARG A 146 3.97 -6.23 25.91
C ARG A 146 4.79 -6.28 27.20
N LYS A 147 5.05 -7.48 27.72
CA LYS A 147 5.92 -7.69 28.90
C LYS A 147 7.39 -7.32 28.66
N HIS A 148 7.88 -7.42 27.43
CA HIS A 148 9.27 -7.10 27.08
C HIS A 148 9.44 -5.61 26.80
N GLU A 149 8.46 -4.95 26.17
CA GLU A 149 8.54 -3.52 25.82
C GLU A 149 7.32 -2.71 26.34
N PRO A 150 7.12 -2.61 27.67
CA PRO A 150 5.90 -1.99 28.22
C PRO A 150 5.83 -0.48 27.99
N LYS A 151 6.97 0.22 27.87
CA LYS A 151 6.99 1.67 27.59
C LYS A 151 6.41 1.96 26.20
N LEU A 152 6.83 1.17 25.21
CA LEU A 152 6.34 1.28 23.84
C LEU A 152 4.83 1.01 23.77
N TYR A 153 4.34 -0.08 24.37
CA TYR A 153 2.91 -0.37 24.38
C TYR A 153 2.09 0.67 25.15
N ARG A 154 2.58 1.18 26.30
CA ARG A 154 1.89 2.27 27.01
C ARG A 154 1.78 3.53 26.15
N MET A 155 2.82 3.83 25.37
CA MET A 155 2.80 4.93 24.43
C MET A 155 1.73 4.69 23.35
N THR A 156 1.70 3.49 22.72
CA THR A 156 0.69 3.18 21.70
C THR A 156 -0.75 3.26 22.22
N ASP A 157 -0.98 2.84 23.47
CA ASP A 157 -2.29 2.91 24.11
C ASP A 157 -2.69 4.34 24.45
N ALA A 158 -1.72 5.17 24.88
CA ALA A 158 -1.97 6.58 25.15
C ALA A 158 -2.33 7.35 23.87
N VAL A 159 -1.72 7.03 22.72
CA VAL A 159 -2.14 7.60 21.44
C VAL A 159 -3.54 7.11 21.07
N ALA A 160 -3.80 5.80 21.20
CA ALA A 160 -5.12 5.22 20.90
C ALA A 160 -6.25 5.87 21.70
N ALA A 161 -6.03 6.13 23.00
CA ALA A 161 -6.97 6.82 23.85
C ALA A 161 -7.22 8.29 23.43
N ARG A 162 -6.20 8.99 22.93
CA ARG A 162 -6.35 10.38 22.46
C ARG A 162 -7.11 10.49 21.15
N VAL A 163 -7.01 9.49 20.29
CA VAL A 163 -7.74 9.41 19.02
C VAL A 163 -8.98 8.51 19.12
N ASP A 164 -9.39 8.16 20.34
CA ASP A 164 -10.58 7.37 20.68
C ASP A 164 -10.78 6.14 19.77
N THR A 165 -9.80 5.24 19.81
CA THR A 165 -9.78 4.02 18.99
C THR A 165 -9.18 2.84 19.76
N ASP A 166 -9.40 1.61 19.26
CA ASP A 166 -8.82 0.42 19.90
C ASP A 166 -7.28 0.42 19.88
N PRO A 167 -6.62 0.03 20.97
CA PRO A 167 -5.16 -0.03 21.03
C PRO A 167 -4.57 -1.13 20.15
N ILE A 168 -3.30 -0.95 19.78
CA ILE A 168 -2.49 -1.99 19.12
C ILE A 168 -2.33 -3.22 20.03
N ASN A 169 -2.64 -4.41 19.49
CA ASN A 169 -2.49 -5.67 20.23
C ASN A 169 -1.12 -6.31 20.02
N ARG A 170 -0.52 -6.11 18.84
CA ARG A 170 0.74 -6.74 18.44
C ARG A 170 1.66 -5.72 17.79
N ILE A 171 2.93 -5.71 18.17
CA ILE A 171 3.96 -4.91 17.51
C ILE A 171 5.00 -5.85 16.91
N TYR A 172 5.36 -5.59 15.65
CA TYR A 172 6.44 -6.24 14.92
C TYR A 172 7.52 -5.19 14.67
N LEU A 173 8.73 -5.44 15.19
CA LEU A 173 9.87 -4.59 14.88
C LEU A 173 10.46 -5.03 13.54
N ALA A 174 10.46 -4.12 12.57
CA ALA A 174 10.95 -4.36 11.22
C ALA A 174 12.28 -3.61 11.00
N PRO A 175 13.11 -4.08 10.06
CA PRO A 175 14.39 -3.45 9.83
C PRO A 175 14.35 -2.13 9.06
N GLY A 176 13.29 -1.88 8.30
CA GLY A 176 13.16 -0.68 7.48
C GLY A 176 12.74 0.55 8.27
N SER A 177 12.10 1.48 7.56
CA SER A 177 11.59 2.75 8.08
C SER A 177 10.06 2.77 8.19
N GLU A 178 9.39 1.65 7.92
CA GLU A 178 7.94 1.60 7.82
C GLU A 178 7.28 1.78 9.19
N ILE A 179 6.27 2.65 9.27
CA ILE A 179 5.36 2.71 10.41
C ILE A 179 3.97 2.49 9.82
N CYS A 180 3.39 1.32 10.07
CA CYS A 180 2.10 0.97 9.49
C CYS A 180 1.27 0.18 10.49
N VAL A 181 0.01 0.58 10.65
CA VAL A 181 -0.97 -0.19 11.42
C VAL A 181 -1.93 -0.90 10.48
N PHE A 182 -2.12 -2.19 10.69
CA PHE A 182 -3.08 -3.00 9.93
C PHE A 182 -3.89 -3.89 10.86
N GLN A 183 -5.06 -4.30 10.38
CA GLN A 183 -5.95 -5.18 11.13
C GLN A 183 -5.75 -6.64 10.68
N THR A 184 -5.38 -7.49 11.61
CA THR A 184 -5.32 -8.94 11.45
C THR A 184 -6.58 -9.57 12.02
N GLY A 185 -7.12 -10.59 11.37
CA GLY A 185 -8.25 -11.35 11.88
C GLY A 185 -8.19 -12.79 11.38
N ARG A 186 -8.46 -13.76 12.26
CA ARG A 186 -8.66 -15.17 11.89
C ARG A 186 -10.09 -15.55 12.26
N GLY A 187 -10.87 -15.90 11.25
CA GLY A 187 -12.24 -16.41 11.34
C GLY A 187 -12.71 -16.80 9.94
N PRO A 188 -13.71 -17.68 9.80
CA PRO A 188 -14.26 -18.02 8.49
C PRO A 188 -14.70 -16.74 7.78
N PHE A 189 -14.21 -16.55 6.55
CA PHE A 189 -14.46 -15.39 5.69
C PHE A 189 -13.98 -14.02 6.23
N GLY A 190 -13.17 -13.94 7.30
CA GLY A 190 -12.65 -12.68 7.82
C GLY A 190 -13.68 -11.75 8.49
N ILE A 191 -14.93 -12.20 8.63
CA ILE A 191 -16.06 -11.41 9.14
C ILE A 191 -16.36 -11.73 10.62
N LEU A 192 -16.18 -12.98 11.05
CA LEU A 192 -16.57 -13.49 12.38
C LEU A 192 -15.40 -13.64 13.37
N GLY A 193 -14.19 -13.18 13.01
CA GLY A 193 -13.00 -13.32 13.85
C GLY A 193 -12.74 -12.11 14.76
N LEU A 194 -12.12 -12.37 15.92
CA LEU A 194 -11.49 -11.32 16.73
C LEU A 194 -10.48 -10.56 15.87
N LYS A 195 -10.72 -9.26 15.74
CA LYS A 195 -9.86 -8.34 14.99
C LYS A 195 -8.79 -7.81 15.92
N HIS A 196 -7.53 -8.03 15.56
CA HIS A 196 -6.39 -7.52 16.29
C HIS A 196 -5.62 -6.53 15.43
N ARG A 197 -5.33 -5.35 15.98
CA ARG A 197 -4.45 -4.37 15.32
C ARG A 197 -3.00 -4.75 15.55
N ALA A 198 -2.24 -4.71 14.46
CA ALA A 198 -0.83 -4.98 14.44
C ALA A 198 -0.09 -3.75 13.90
N LEU A 199 0.96 -3.34 14.59
CA LEU A 199 1.88 -2.30 14.15
C LEU A 199 3.14 -2.96 13.62
N VAL A 200 3.52 -2.65 12.38
CA VAL A 200 4.89 -2.82 11.90
C VAL A 200 5.62 -1.51 12.18
N LEU A 201 6.74 -1.62 12.89
CA LEU A 201 7.52 -0.48 13.36
C LEU A 201 8.98 -0.66 12.96
N GLY A 202 9.38 0.15 11.99
CA GLY A 202 10.72 0.22 11.45
C GLY A 202 11.72 0.77 12.46
N MET A 203 12.83 0.05 12.62
CA MET A 203 13.90 0.42 13.54
C MET A 203 14.54 1.76 13.14
N CYS A 204 14.68 2.04 11.85
CA CYS A 204 15.27 3.29 11.37
C CYS A 204 14.43 4.51 11.79
N SER A 205 13.11 4.43 11.64
CA SER A 205 12.22 5.52 12.05
C SER A 205 12.25 5.80 13.56
N LEU A 206 12.48 4.78 14.40
CA LEU A 206 12.68 4.98 15.83
C LEU A 206 13.94 5.78 16.17
N HIS A 207 15.00 5.68 15.37
CA HIS A 207 16.20 6.50 15.56
C HIS A 207 16.02 7.95 15.11
N THR A 208 15.23 8.18 14.06
CA THR A 208 15.09 9.50 13.43
C THR A 208 14.03 10.36 14.12
N LEU A 209 12.94 9.75 14.62
CA LEU A 209 11.82 10.45 15.23
C LEU A 209 12.04 10.72 16.73
N THR A 210 11.51 11.84 17.21
CA THR A 210 11.27 12.02 18.65
C THR A 210 10.03 11.23 19.09
N VAL A 211 9.84 11.04 20.39
CA VAL A 211 8.64 10.39 20.92
C VAL A 211 7.38 11.14 20.49
N LEU A 212 7.36 12.48 20.52
CA LEU A 212 6.17 13.25 20.13
C LEU A 212 5.90 13.16 18.62
N GLU A 213 6.96 13.20 17.80
CA GLU A 213 6.86 13.00 16.35
C GLU A 213 6.32 11.60 16.02
N PHE A 214 6.82 10.56 16.69
CA PHE A 214 6.32 9.19 16.52
C PHE A 214 4.85 9.06 16.95
N GLN A 215 4.46 9.68 18.07
CA GLN A 215 3.06 9.72 18.49
C GLN A 215 2.16 10.41 17.47
N SER A 216 2.64 11.47 16.82
CA SER A 216 1.90 12.17 15.77
C SER A 216 1.69 11.30 14.52
N ILE A 217 2.72 10.59 14.05
CA ILE A 217 2.57 9.61 12.96
C ILE A 217 1.64 8.48 13.36
N LEU A 218 1.76 7.96 14.59
CA LEU A 218 0.87 6.90 15.06
C LEU A 218 -0.59 7.36 15.16
N ALA A 219 -0.84 8.63 15.49
CA ALA A 219 -2.19 9.19 15.48
C ALA A 219 -2.77 9.25 14.06
N HIS A 220 -1.95 9.58 13.06
CA HIS A 220 -2.30 9.49 11.64
C HIS A 220 -2.67 8.03 11.27
N GLU A 221 -1.80 7.07 11.59
CA GLU A 221 -2.05 5.64 11.31
C GLU A 221 -3.35 5.13 11.95
N TYR A 222 -3.65 5.56 13.18
CA TYR A 222 -4.88 5.21 13.87
C TYR A 222 -6.12 5.82 13.23
N ALA A 223 -6.01 7.00 12.63
CA ALA A 223 -7.15 7.70 12.02
C ALA A 223 -7.77 6.91 10.85
N HIS A 224 -7.01 6.06 10.18
CA HIS A 224 -7.53 5.14 9.15
C HIS A 224 -8.55 4.12 9.69
N PHE A 225 -8.60 3.91 11.01
CA PHE A 225 -9.53 2.99 11.66
C PHE A 225 -10.83 3.66 12.16
N GLY A 226 -11.08 4.92 11.80
CA GLY A 226 -12.32 5.63 12.13
C GLY A 226 -13.58 4.98 11.54
N HIS A 227 -14.67 4.99 12.32
CA HIS A 227 -15.85 4.12 12.22
C HIS A 227 -16.57 3.95 10.84
N GLY A 228 -16.37 4.85 9.87
CA GLY A 228 -17.05 4.82 8.55
C GLY A 228 -16.21 4.28 7.40
N ASP A 229 -15.03 4.87 7.16
CA ASP A 229 -14.23 4.62 5.94
C ASP A 229 -13.46 3.31 5.96
N THR A 230 -13.16 2.77 7.14
CA THR A 230 -12.33 1.58 7.28
C THR A 230 -12.88 0.35 6.56
N LYS A 231 -14.20 0.24 6.35
CA LYS A 231 -14.77 -0.90 5.58
C LYS A 231 -14.47 -0.76 4.09
N ILE A 232 -14.67 0.43 3.53
CA ILE A 232 -14.45 0.69 2.11
C ILE A 232 -12.95 0.65 1.78
N SER A 233 -12.11 1.33 2.57
CA SER A 233 -10.65 1.33 2.35
C SER A 233 -10.06 -0.08 2.40
N ARG A 234 -10.54 -0.95 3.30
CA ARG A 234 -10.13 -2.36 3.34
C ARG A 234 -10.57 -3.15 2.11
N LEU A 235 -11.80 -2.92 1.62
CA LEU A 235 -12.28 -3.57 0.41
C LEU A 235 -11.46 -3.14 -0.81
N ILE A 236 -11.19 -1.84 -0.96
CA ILE A 236 -10.32 -1.29 -2.02
C ILE A 236 -8.94 -1.94 -1.96
N HIS A 237 -8.32 -1.92 -0.79
CA HIS A 237 -6.99 -2.51 -0.59
C HIS A 237 -6.98 -4.01 -0.91
N GLN A 238 -8.01 -4.76 -0.50
CA GLN A 238 -8.12 -6.19 -0.80
C GLN A 238 -8.25 -6.45 -2.30
N VAL A 239 -9.06 -5.67 -3.02
CA VAL A 239 -9.20 -5.79 -4.48
C VAL A 239 -7.88 -5.48 -5.17
N MET A 240 -7.20 -4.38 -4.79
CA MET A 240 -5.89 -4.02 -5.34
C MET A 240 -4.83 -5.07 -5.10
N LEU A 241 -4.73 -5.58 -3.87
CA LEU A 241 -3.80 -6.64 -3.52
C LEU A 241 -4.08 -7.93 -4.31
N THR A 242 -5.36 -8.32 -4.43
CA THR A 242 -5.76 -9.52 -5.19
C THR A 242 -5.40 -9.38 -6.66
N MET A 243 -5.64 -8.21 -7.25
CA MET A 243 -5.28 -7.93 -8.64
C MET A 243 -3.77 -7.94 -8.87
N ALA A 244 -3.01 -7.27 -8.01
CA ALA A 244 -1.55 -7.25 -8.09
C ALA A 244 -0.97 -8.68 -7.99
N GLN A 245 -1.44 -9.46 -7.02
CA GLN A 245 -1.04 -10.87 -6.86
C GLN A 245 -1.43 -11.73 -8.06
N THR A 246 -2.62 -11.52 -8.63
CA THR A 246 -3.08 -12.23 -9.83
C THR A 246 -2.17 -11.91 -11.02
N LEU A 247 -1.86 -10.64 -11.24
CA LEU A 247 -0.99 -10.18 -12.34
C LEU A 247 0.43 -10.71 -12.20
N ASP A 248 1.03 -10.61 -11.02
CA ASP A 248 2.37 -11.15 -10.74
C ASP A 248 2.40 -12.67 -10.95
N THR A 249 1.40 -13.37 -10.43
CA THR A 249 1.26 -14.82 -10.60
C THR A 249 1.11 -15.22 -12.07
N MET A 250 0.29 -14.49 -12.84
CA MET A 250 0.14 -14.70 -14.28
C MET A 250 1.44 -14.42 -15.02
N ALA A 251 2.21 -13.41 -14.62
CA ALA A 251 3.50 -13.10 -15.22
C ALA A 251 4.53 -14.20 -14.95
N GLN A 252 4.59 -14.71 -13.72
CA GLN A 252 5.49 -15.80 -13.34
C GLN A 252 5.13 -17.13 -14.00
N THR A 253 3.84 -17.46 -14.09
CA THR A 253 3.36 -18.72 -14.68
C THR A 253 3.37 -18.69 -16.21
N GLY A 254 2.98 -17.56 -16.80
CA GLY A 254 2.91 -17.40 -18.26
C GLY A 254 4.25 -17.09 -18.93
N GLY A 255 5.24 -16.59 -18.19
CA GLY A 255 6.52 -16.17 -18.78
C GLY A 255 6.31 -15.19 -19.93
N TRP A 256 6.95 -15.42 -21.09
CA TRP A 256 6.77 -14.59 -22.28
C TRP A 256 5.37 -14.76 -22.92
N LEU A 257 4.72 -15.92 -22.76
CA LEU A 257 3.38 -16.19 -23.31
C LEU A 257 2.29 -15.31 -22.69
N ARG A 258 2.56 -14.68 -21.53
CA ARG A 258 1.66 -13.69 -20.93
C ARG A 258 1.33 -12.54 -21.88
N LEU A 259 2.26 -12.18 -22.76
CA LEU A 259 2.10 -11.07 -23.72
C LEU A 259 1.04 -11.38 -24.78
N LEU A 260 0.80 -12.66 -25.05
CA LEU A 260 -0.25 -13.10 -25.96
C LEU A 260 -1.60 -13.25 -25.26
N ASN A 261 -1.65 -13.18 -23.92
CA ASN A 261 -2.84 -13.47 -23.15
C ASN A 261 -3.74 -12.21 -23.06
N PRO A 262 -4.91 -12.15 -23.71
CA PRO A 262 -5.78 -10.98 -23.68
C PRO A 262 -6.32 -10.69 -22.27
N VAL A 263 -6.47 -11.72 -21.42
CA VAL A 263 -6.91 -11.57 -20.02
C VAL A 263 -5.85 -10.81 -19.22
N TYR A 264 -4.57 -11.04 -19.48
CA TYR A 264 -3.47 -10.35 -18.82
C TYR A 264 -3.51 -8.84 -19.11
N TRP A 265 -3.66 -8.46 -20.37
CA TRP A 265 -3.77 -7.06 -20.78
C TRP A 265 -5.04 -6.38 -20.27
N PHE A 266 -6.18 -7.08 -20.31
CA PHE A 266 -7.40 -6.58 -19.72
C PHE A 266 -7.22 -6.28 -18.22
N LEU A 267 -6.62 -7.20 -17.46
CA LEU A 267 -6.40 -7.01 -16.03
C LEU A 267 -5.42 -5.85 -15.74
N ILE A 268 -4.38 -5.65 -16.55
CA ILE A 268 -3.49 -4.47 -16.43
C ILE A 268 -4.27 -3.17 -16.63
N LEU A 269 -5.03 -3.08 -17.73
CA LEU A 269 -5.79 -1.87 -18.06
C LEU A 269 -6.84 -1.59 -16.98
N TYR A 270 -7.53 -2.64 -16.54
CA TYR A 270 -8.49 -2.55 -15.45
C TYR A 270 -7.81 -2.10 -14.14
N PHE A 271 -6.65 -2.66 -13.80
CA PHE A 271 -5.90 -2.31 -12.61
C PHE A 271 -5.54 -0.82 -12.61
N LYS A 272 -4.98 -0.32 -13.72
CA LYS A 272 -4.61 1.09 -13.86
C LYS A 272 -5.83 2.03 -13.86
N ALA A 273 -6.94 1.62 -14.46
CA ALA A 273 -8.19 2.39 -14.41
C ALA A 273 -8.76 2.45 -12.99
N PHE A 274 -8.70 1.34 -12.25
CA PHE A 274 -9.17 1.27 -10.87
C PHE A 274 -8.26 2.03 -9.89
N GLU A 275 -6.94 1.95 -10.05
CA GLU A 275 -5.98 2.80 -9.31
C GLU A 275 -6.32 4.27 -9.50
N LEU A 276 -6.46 4.72 -10.75
CA LEU A 276 -6.77 6.11 -11.04
C LEU A 276 -8.10 6.57 -10.41
N MET A 277 -9.13 5.72 -10.48
CA MET A 277 -10.45 5.98 -9.89
C MET A 277 -10.40 6.07 -8.37
N THR A 278 -9.59 5.22 -7.72
CA THR A 278 -9.48 5.16 -6.25
C THR A 278 -8.45 6.13 -5.67
N ALA A 279 -7.53 6.64 -6.49
CA ALA A 279 -6.44 7.51 -6.06
C ALA A 279 -6.97 8.76 -5.36
N GLY A 280 -8.00 9.41 -5.91
CA GLY A 280 -8.55 10.62 -5.32
C GLY A 280 -9.26 10.39 -3.97
N TYR A 281 -9.98 9.27 -3.83
CA TYR A 281 -10.55 8.86 -2.54
C TYR A 281 -9.44 8.57 -1.52
N SER A 282 -8.39 7.87 -1.92
CA SER A 282 -7.25 7.55 -1.06
C SER A 282 -6.55 8.82 -0.55
N ARG A 283 -6.29 9.79 -1.44
CA ARG A 283 -5.76 11.11 -1.04
C ARG A 283 -6.65 11.83 -0.03
N SER A 284 -7.97 11.76 -0.19
CA SER A 284 -8.88 12.36 0.79
C SER A 284 -8.77 11.74 2.19
N GLN A 285 -8.48 10.43 2.28
CA GLN A 285 -8.27 9.74 3.56
C GLN A 285 -6.98 10.20 4.23
N GLU A 286 -5.92 10.46 3.46
CA GLU A 286 -4.66 10.99 3.99
C GLU A 286 -4.86 12.36 4.65
N TYR A 287 -5.60 13.27 4.02
CA TYR A 287 -5.89 14.58 4.61
C TYR A 287 -6.73 14.49 5.90
N LEU A 288 -7.65 13.53 5.97
CA LEU A 288 -8.41 13.28 7.20
C LEU A 288 -7.52 12.71 8.31
N ALA A 289 -6.63 11.78 7.97
CA ALA A 289 -5.66 11.25 8.92
C ALA A 289 -4.67 12.34 9.41
N ASP A 290 -4.28 13.26 8.53
CA ASP A 290 -3.46 14.43 8.86
C ASP A 290 -4.19 15.36 9.82
N ARG A 291 -5.47 15.66 9.58
CA ARG A 291 -6.31 16.46 10.48
C ARG A 291 -6.34 15.86 11.89
N MET A 292 -6.47 14.54 12.02
CA MET A 292 -6.40 13.87 13.32
C MET A 292 -5.05 14.09 14.00
N ALA A 293 -3.96 13.81 13.30
CA ALA A 293 -2.61 13.97 13.86
C ALA A 293 -2.31 15.42 14.27
N ILE A 294 -2.70 16.39 13.43
CA ILE A 294 -2.54 17.82 13.69
C ILE A 294 -3.42 18.27 14.86
N ALA A 295 -4.69 17.83 14.92
CA ALA A 295 -5.59 18.18 16.02
C ALA A 295 -5.04 17.75 17.39
N VAL A 296 -4.46 16.55 17.46
CA VAL A 296 -3.98 15.96 18.72
C VAL A 296 -2.57 16.39 19.10
N TYR A 297 -1.65 16.52 18.12
CA TYR A 297 -0.22 16.74 18.37
C TYR A 297 0.33 18.09 17.84
N GLY A 298 -0.43 18.77 16.99
CA GLY A 298 -0.12 20.08 16.43
C GLY A 298 0.66 20.07 15.13
N SER A 299 0.64 21.24 14.48
CA SER A 299 1.06 21.41 13.08
C SER A 299 2.54 21.25 12.85
N ASN A 300 3.42 21.82 13.70
CA ASN A 300 4.85 21.70 13.46
C ASN A 300 5.37 20.32 13.85
N THR A 301 4.77 19.68 14.85
CA THR A 301 5.10 18.29 15.22
C THR A 301 4.82 17.36 14.06
N PHE A 302 3.61 17.42 13.51
CA PHE A 302 3.22 16.60 12.37
C PHE A 302 4.09 16.88 11.13
N LYS A 303 4.29 18.16 10.79
CA LYS A 303 5.15 18.57 9.65
C LYS A 303 6.56 17.98 9.75
N LYS A 304 7.21 18.10 10.91
CA LYS A 304 8.57 17.56 11.12
C LYS A 304 8.59 16.05 11.00
N ALA A 305 7.61 15.37 11.60
CA ALA A 305 7.51 13.93 11.56
C ALA A 305 7.29 13.41 10.13
N LEU A 306 6.36 14.01 9.39
CA LEU A 306 6.05 13.67 8.00
C LEU A 306 7.29 13.78 7.10
N VAL A 307 7.99 14.92 7.17
CA VAL A 307 9.22 15.15 6.40
C VAL A 307 10.31 14.12 6.74
N LYS A 308 10.49 13.80 8.02
CA LYS A 308 11.48 12.81 8.47
C LYS A 308 11.17 11.43 7.93
N VAL A 309 9.92 10.96 8.05
CA VAL A 309 9.49 9.65 7.55
C VAL A 309 9.66 9.58 6.04
N ALA A 310 9.23 10.61 5.29
CA ALA A 310 9.37 10.64 3.85
C ALA A 310 10.84 10.65 3.39
N THR A 311 11.71 11.39 4.09
CA THR A 311 13.15 11.41 3.80
C THR A 311 13.77 10.04 4.08
N GLU A 312 13.44 9.43 5.23
CA GLU A 312 13.98 8.13 5.63
C GLU A 312 13.60 7.01 4.65
N ALA A 313 12.39 7.05 4.10
CA ALA A 313 11.96 6.09 3.08
C ALA A 313 12.84 6.13 1.82
N ILE A 314 13.10 7.34 1.28
CA ILE A 314 13.96 7.52 0.10
C ILE A 314 15.40 7.10 0.39
N VAL A 315 15.92 7.50 1.56
CA VAL A 315 17.29 7.16 1.96
C VAL A 315 17.46 5.66 2.08
N MET A 316 16.49 4.97 2.71
CA MET A 316 16.52 3.53 2.84
C MET A 316 16.50 2.86 1.46
N GLU A 317 15.65 3.31 0.55
CA GLU A 317 15.59 2.82 -0.83
C GLU A 317 16.94 3.00 -1.55
N GLU A 318 17.53 4.20 -1.49
CA GLU A 318 18.86 4.46 -2.06
C GLU A 318 19.94 3.53 -1.47
N CYS A 319 19.85 3.22 -0.17
CA CYS A 319 20.79 2.30 0.49
C CYS A 319 20.60 0.86 0.06
N LEU A 320 19.35 0.40 -0.05
CA LEU A 320 19.02 -0.95 -0.50
C LEU A 320 19.45 -1.18 -1.94
N MET A 321 19.37 -0.15 -2.77
CA MET A 321 19.72 -0.19 -4.20
C MET A 321 21.20 0.10 -4.48
N SER A 322 22.00 0.50 -3.48
CA SER A 322 23.43 0.77 -3.70
C SER A 322 24.24 -0.51 -3.80
N ARG A 323 25.30 -0.50 -4.64
CA ARG A 323 26.25 -1.63 -4.77
C ARG A 323 26.98 -1.99 -3.46
N GLU A 324 26.94 -1.11 -2.47
CA GLU A 324 27.51 -1.34 -1.14
C GLU A 324 26.62 -2.27 -0.30
N PHE A 325 25.33 -2.42 -0.67
CA PHE A 325 24.41 -3.35 -0.03
C PHE A 325 24.74 -4.83 -0.33
N ASP A 326 25.29 -5.12 -1.51
CA ASP A 326 25.83 -6.44 -1.83
C ASP A 326 27.03 -6.79 -0.93
N ALA A 327 27.88 -5.80 -0.62
CA ALA A 327 28.97 -5.97 0.34
C ALA A 327 28.45 -6.17 1.78
N VAL A 328 27.34 -5.53 2.15
CA VAL A 328 26.62 -5.75 3.42
C VAL A 328 26.05 -7.18 3.47
N ALA A 329 25.54 -7.73 2.36
CA ALA A 329 25.06 -9.11 2.30
C ALA A 329 26.17 -10.15 2.62
N GLU A 330 27.43 -9.79 2.36
CA GLU A 330 28.63 -10.60 2.59
C GLU A 330 29.24 -10.41 4.00
N MET A 331 28.77 -9.43 4.79
CA MET A 331 29.28 -9.18 6.15
C MET A 331 28.93 -10.31 7.14
N ASP A 332 29.86 -10.61 8.07
CA ASP A 332 29.59 -11.54 9.16
C ASP A 332 28.74 -10.90 10.28
N PHE A 333 27.43 -10.83 10.04
CA PHE A 333 26.43 -10.33 11.01
C PHE A 333 26.39 -11.07 12.36
N LYS A 334 27.18 -12.14 12.57
CA LYS A 334 27.30 -12.78 13.90
C LYS A 334 28.10 -11.92 14.88
N LYS A 335 29.00 -11.06 14.39
CA LYS A 335 29.90 -10.24 15.22
C LYS A 335 29.54 -8.76 15.24
N THR A 336 28.72 -8.28 14.29
CA THR A 336 28.47 -6.85 14.12
C THR A 336 27.00 -6.46 14.10
N ASN A 337 26.73 -5.29 14.67
CA ASN A 337 25.43 -4.65 14.70
C ASN A 337 25.23 -3.89 13.39
N ALA A 338 24.42 -4.44 12.47
CA ALA A 338 24.22 -3.84 11.15
C ALA A 338 23.67 -2.41 11.22
N TYR A 339 22.94 -2.06 12.27
CA TYR A 339 22.44 -0.70 12.47
C TYR A 339 23.54 0.25 12.93
N GLU A 340 24.54 -0.24 13.65
CA GLU A 340 25.71 0.55 14.05
C GLU A 340 26.61 0.87 12.86
N GLU A 341 26.86 -0.13 12.01
CA GLU A 341 27.56 0.05 10.74
C GLU A 341 26.77 0.93 9.78
N ASN A 342 25.46 0.69 9.65
CA ASN A 342 24.58 1.51 8.81
C ASN A 342 24.52 2.95 9.32
N ARG A 343 24.50 3.21 10.64
CA ARG A 343 24.60 4.58 11.17
C ARG A 343 25.89 5.26 10.75
N HIS A 344 27.02 4.55 10.79
CA HIS A 344 28.30 5.09 10.36
C HIS A 344 28.31 5.36 8.84
N PHE A 345 27.78 4.44 8.05
CA PHE A 345 27.59 4.61 6.61
C PHE A 345 26.67 5.77 6.28
N MET A 346 25.50 5.85 6.94
CA MET A 346 24.53 6.91 6.77
C MET A 346 25.06 8.26 7.17
N SER A 347 25.88 8.35 8.22
CA SER A 347 26.55 9.60 8.58
C SER A 347 27.53 10.10 7.51
N LYS A 348 28.04 9.20 6.65
CA LYS A 348 28.92 9.54 5.51
C LYS A 348 28.13 9.83 4.23
N VAL A 349 27.07 9.06 3.96
CA VAL A 349 26.24 9.20 2.75
C VAL A 349 25.25 10.36 2.85
N LEU A 350 24.67 10.58 4.03
CA LEU A 350 23.76 11.69 4.32
C LEU A 350 24.50 12.82 5.01
N ASP A 351 25.34 13.52 4.24
CA ASP A 351 25.80 14.82 4.72
C ASP A 351 24.62 15.83 4.80
N LYS A 352 24.87 16.97 5.44
CA LYS A 352 23.86 18.04 5.56
C LYS A 352 23.40 18.57 4.20
N GLN A 353 24.24 18.50 3.16
CA GLN A 353 23.90 19.00 1.82
C GLN A 353 22.95 18.04 1.10
N LYS A 354 23.21 16.73 1.13
CA LYS A 354 22.35 15.69 0.55
C LYS A 354 21.00 15.64 1.26
N THR A 355 20.99 15.74 2.59
CA THR A 355 19.74 15.84 3.36
C THR A 355 18.91 17.06 2.96
N LYS A 356 19.56 18.23 2.79
CA LYS A 356 18.88 19.45 2.33
C LYS A 356 18.40 19.35 0.89
N LYS A 357 19.13 18.63 0.03
CA LYS A 357 18.73 18.35 -1.35
C LYS A 357 17.50 17.44 -1.40
N LEU A 358 17.50 16.34 -0.64
CA LEU A 358 16.35 15.43 -0.51
C LEU A 358 15.12 16.15 0.04
N TYR A 359 15.31 16.96 1.08
CA TYR A 359 14.23 17.81 1.59
C TYR A 359 13.65 18.71 0.49
N ARG A 360 14.50 19.42 -0.26
CA ARG A 360 14.06 20.29 -1.38
C ARG A 360 13.31 19.50 -2.45
N GLN A 361 13.80 18.30 -2.78
CA GLN A 361 13.15 17.41 -3.74
C GLN A 361 11.73 17.06 -3.29
N LEU A 362 11.59 16.55 -2.05
CA LEU A 362 10.30 16.17 -1.46
C LEU A 362 9.28 17.31 -1.44
N VAL A 363 9.70 18.52 -1.04
CA VAL A 363 8.79 19.68 -0.98
C VAL A 363 8.59 20.36 -2.35
N SER A 364 9.31 19.93 -3.38
CA SER A 364 9.14 20.43 -4.76
C SER A 364 8.40 19.45 -5.67
N GLU A 365 8.17 18.23 -5.20
CA GLU A 365 7.55 17.15 -5.95
C GLU A 365 6.14 17.53 -6.40
N ARG A 366 5.84 17.27 -7.67
CA ARG A 366 4.50 17.41 -8.24
C ARG A 366 3.83 16.04 -8.23
N GLY A 367 2.62 15.95 -7.68
CA GLY A 367 1.91 14.68 -7.59
C GLY A 367 1.55 14.11 -8.95
N SER A 368 1.68 12.79 -9.13
CA SER A 368 1.15 12.08 -10.30
C SER A 368 -0.37 11.95 -10.19
N ILE A 369 -1.05 11.82 -11.32
CA ILE A 369 -2.49 11.54 -11.34
C ILE A 369 -2.82 10.14 -10.80
N PHE A 370 -1.85 9.22 -10.86
CA PHE A 370 -1.95 7.84 -10.37
C PHE A 370 -1.51 7.70 -8.90
N SER A 371 -0.88 8.73 -8.31
CA SER A 371 -0.43 8.67 -6.92
C SER A 371 -1.61 8.49 -5.96
N THR A 372 -1.61 7.41 -5.20
CA THR A 372 -2.61 7.09 -4.18
C THR A 372 -2.49 7.98 -2.94
N HIS A 373 -1.33 8.60 -2.73
CA HIS A 373 -1.04 9.54 -1.65
C HIS A 373 -0.79 10.95 -2.21
N PRO A 374 -1.19 12.01 -1.50
CA PRO A 374 -0.76 13.36 -1.84
C PRO A 374 0.74 13.52 -1.56
N THR A 375 1.39 14.43 -2.27
CA THR A 375 2.83 14.64 -2.07
C THR A 375 3.11 15.25 -0.70
N VAL A 376 4.36 15.12 -0.24
CA VAL A 376 4.80 15.80 0.99
C VAL A 376 4.56 17.30 0.89
N ARG A 377 4.79 17.89 -0.29
CA ARG A 377 4.47 19.30 -0.56
C ARG A 377 2.99 19.60 -0.33
N GLU A 378 2.09 18.87 -0.99
CA GLU A 378 0.63 19.12 -0.88
C GLU A 378 0.15 18.99 0.57
N ARG A 379 0.62 17.98 1.29
CA ARG A 379 0.29 17.77 2.70
C ARG A 379 0.83 18.89 3.58
N VAL A 380 2.07 19.33 3.37
CA VAL A 380 2.71 20.42 4.13
C VAL A 380 2.05 21.77 3.85
N ASP A 381 1.73 22.06 2.59
CA ASP A 381 1.08 23.31 2.17
C ASP A 381 -0.35 23.39 2.71
N ALA A 382 -1.02 22.25 2.89
CA ALA A 382 -2.36 22.18 3.44
C ALA A 382 -2.40 22.44 4.97
N ILE A 383 -1.29 22.29 5.70
CA ILE A 383 -1.25 22.43 7.17
C ILE A 383 -1.66 23.85 7.60
N LYS A 384 -2.77 23.95 8.33
CA LYS A 384 -3.20 25.19 9.00
C LYS A 384 -2.64 25.27 10.42
N GLY A 385 -2.55 26.50 10.96
CA GLY A 385 -1.91 26.78 12.25
C GLY A 385 -2.66 26.24 13.46
N VAL A 386 -2.29 25.04 13.92
CA VAL A 386 -2.72 24.47 15.20
C VAL A 386 -1.51 24.46 16.14
N ASN A 387 -1.70 25.06 17.32
CA ASN A 387 -0.65 25.12 18.35
C ASN A 387 -0.16 23.72 18.74
N ASP A 388 1.16 23.57 18.80
CA ASP A 388 1.80 22.31 19.15
C ASP A 388 1.59 21.93 20.62
N VAL A 389 1.52 20.63 20.85
CA VAL A 389 1.75 20.09 22.20
C VAL A 389 3.20 20.36 22.58
N VAL A 390 3.41 20.95 23.75
CA VAL A 390 4.77 21.29 24.23
C VAL A 390 5.55 20.03 24.56
N ASP A 391 6.53 19.66 23.74
CA ASP A 391 7.53 18.64 24.07
C ASP A 391 8.75 19.28 24.76
N ARG A 392 8.78 19.20 26.10
CA ARG A 392 9.89 19.72 26.91
C ARG A 392 11.15 18.86 26.86
N LYS A 393 11.06 17.58 26.48
CA LYS A 393 12.18 16.63 26.61
C LYS A 393 12.81 16.22 25.28
N ARG A 394 12.06 16.26 24.17
CA ARG A 394 12.52 15.87 22.82
C ARG A 394 13.27 14.53 22.80
N ASN A 395 12.81 13.58 23.62
CA ASN A 395 13.44 12.26 23.71
C ASN A 395 13.34 11.55 22.35
N PRO A 396 14.39 10.85 21.89
CA PRO A 396 14.30 10.04 20.67
C PRO A 396 13.35 8.86 20.89
N ALA A 397 12.60 8.48 19.85
CA ALA A 397 11.60 7.42 19.93
C ALA A 397 12.24 6.05 20.28
N VAL A 398 13.49 5.82 19.88
CA VAL A 398 14.27 4.63 20.24
C VAL A 398 14.41 4.44 21.76
N ALA A 399 14.30 5.49 22.57
CA ALA A 399 14.32 5.41 24.03
C ALA A 399 13.07 4.73 24.63
N LEU A 400 12.04 4.45 23.81
CA LEU A 400 10.90 3.62 24.19
C LEU A 400 11.25 2.14 24.31
N LEU A 401 12.35 1.70 23.67
CA LEU A 401 12.85 0.34 23.77
C LEU A 401 13.69 0.17 25.04
N ARG A 402 13.57 -0.99 25.71
CA ARG A 402 14.37 -1.30 26.91
C ARG A 402 15.85 -1.51 26.61
N ASN A 403 16.15 -2.23 25.53
CA ASN A 403 17.52 -2.56 25.14
C ASN A 403 17.69 -2.42 23.63
N VAL A 404 18.02 -1.20 23.21
CA VAL A 404 18.22 -0.82 21.80
C VAL A 404 19.22 -1.74 21.10
N LYS A 405 20.41 -1.93 21.71
CA LYS A 405 21.48 -2.73 21.13
C LYS A 405 21.09 -4.19 20.92
N ALA A 406 20.42 -4.80 21.89
CA ALA A 406 19.96 -6.19 21.76
C ALA A 406 18.91 -6.34 20.65
N THR A 407 18.00 -5.37 20.54
CA THR A 407 16.98 -5.33 19.48
C THR A 407 17.60 -5.18 18.10
N GLU A 408 18.56 -4.26 17.94
CA GLU A 408 19.30 -4.06 16.69
C GLU A 408 20.01 -5.35 16.25
N ILE A 409 20.73 -6.01 17.16
CA ILE A 409 21.40 -7.30 16.88
C ILE A 409 20.39 -8.38 16.48
N ALA A 410 19.24 -8.44 17.15
CA ALA A 410 18.19 -9.40 16.81
C ALA A 410 17.64 -9.14 15.39
N LEU A 411 17.42 -7.87 15.04
CA LEU A 411 16.97 -7.47 13.71
C LEU A 411 18.03 -7.70 12.63
N SER A 412 19.33 -7.53 12.92
CA SER A 412 20.41 -7.89 11.99
C SER A 412 20.39 -9.39 11.68
N LYS A 413 20.12 -10.24 12.68
CA LYS A 413 19.94 -11.70 12.47
C LYS A 413 18.70 -12.01 11.64
N TYR A 414 17.59 -11.30 11.87
CA TYR A 414 16.36 -11.44 11.09
C TYR A 414 16.59 -11.05 9.62
N LEU A 415 17.21 -9.89 9.38
CA LEU A 415 17.60 -9.42 8.05
C LEU A 415 18.40 -10.48 7.30
N ARG A 416 19.46 -11.04 7.90
CA ARG A 416 20.27 -12.10 7.27
C ARG A 416 19.43 -13.31 6.85
N LYS A 417 18.59 -13.82 7.75
CA LYS A 417 17.77 -15.02 7.49
C LYS A 417 16.77 -14.79 6.37
N HIS A 418 16.25 -13.58 6.28
CA HIS A 418 15.20 -13.22 5.34
C HIS A 418 15.72 -12.38 4.17
N PHE A 419 17.04 -12.18 4.04
CA PHE A 419 17.66 -11.17 3.19
C PHE A 419 17.17 -11.26 1.74
N ARG A 420 17.36 -12.41 1.08
CA ARG A 420 16.91 -12.62 -0.30
C ARG A 420 15.40 -12.47 -0.48
N ARG A 421 14.61 -12.79 0.55
CA ARG A 421 13.14 -12.68 0.52
C ARG A 421 12.67 -11.25 0.78
N LEU A 422 13.33 -10.53 1.68
CA LEU A 422 13.05 -9.14 2.02
C LEU A 422 13.51 -8.21 0.91
N VAL A 423 14.72 -8.39 0.38
CA VAL A 423 15.20 -7.63 -0.78
C VAL A 423 14.29 -7.86 -1.97
N LYS A 424 13.94 -9.11 -2.28
CA LYS A 424 12.95 -9.38 -3.34
C LYS A 424 11.60 -8.74 -3.04
N SER A 425 11.05 -8.92 -1.84
CA SER A 425 9.75 -8.35 -1.46
C SER A 425 9.74 -6.83 -1.37
N LEU A 426 10.87 -6.19 -1.04
CA LEU A 426 11.02 -4.74 -0.97
C LEU A 426 11.21 -4.18 -2.36
N ILE A 427 12.04 -4.80 -3.20
CA ILE A 427 12.13 -4.46 -4.64
C ILE A 427 10.76 -4.60 -5.28
N ASP A 428 10.06 -5.72 -5.10
CA ASP A 428 8.71 -5.92 -5.62
C ASP A 428 7.71 -4.89 -5.05
N TYR A 429 7.83 -4.48 -3.78
CA TYR A 429 6.98 -3.45 -3.15
C TYR A 429 7.28 -2.03 -3.66
N TYR A 430 8.55 -1.68 -3.85
CA TYR A 430 8.97 -0.38 -4.37
C TYR A 430 8.73 -0.28 -5.87
N GLU A 431 9.00 -1.33 -6.65
CA GLU A 431 8.64 -1.42 -8.07
C GLU A 431 7.12 -1.35 -8.26
N ALA A 432 6.32 -1.98 -7.39
CA ALA A 432 4.86 -1.85 -7.44
C ALA A 432 4.35 -0.45 -7.09
N ASN A 433 5.12 0.34 -6.32
CA ASN A 433 4.77 1.72 -5.93
C ASN A 433 5.49 2.80 -6.75
N GLN A 434 6.34 2.42 -7.72
CA GLN A 434 7.05 3.33 -8.63
C GLN A 434 6.31 3.58 -9.97
N TYR A 435 5.03 3.20 -10.10
CA TYR A 435 4.24 3.38 -11.34
C TYR A 435 2.92 4.14 -11.20
#